data_AF-A0A8S4S282-F1
#
_entry.id   AF-A0A8S4S282-F1
#
_cell.length_a   1.000
_cell.length_b   1.000
_cell.length_c   1.000
_cell.angle_alpha   90.00
_cell.angle_beta   90.00
_cell.angle_gamma   90.00
#
_symmetry.space_group_name_H-M   'P 1'
#
loop_
_entity.id
_entity.type
_entity.pdbx_description
1 polymer ?
#
loop_
_entity_poly.entity_id
_entity_poly.type
_entity_poly.pdbx_seq_one_letter_code
_entity_poly.pdbx_strand_id
1 'polypeptide(L)'
;MEDMARLALVEQSVKDINKFSNILHELLRLINHILDNPHDKELRTIRSEALKKVLDCKAFGDYLKYIGFESVQNGFTFPNEQTLSKLRMAQAALERKISFCCGPIRSVSVTRSGIIGSQTKRPQLSPANVLSTQNSLLLKIQTLFNNMLQYEDEDLQQTAREHIPLVTLQLMALDRMREQQRKIKTGRGIAIMCRILRSVPSSAKTIRRIPWRSASSGPLEDARSTRRFILKVYKCVECATVCKFPRYNDVRTLLHTRCGRCGEWANCFTLLCRALGYDTRYVYDTTDHVWCEVFDYDSNSWLHADPCEGKLNAPLIYTHGWGKKLSYVIAFSRDDLQDVTWRYTSDHKEVLSRRTEVSEAELVSAVLSLREHRHAQLSPARRKYLAARNLRELADLMVERQPTDYESHGRISGSKEWRTERGEIGNDKSHTFEFTGPGDVSIRYYTGPDEYRISCDGAETETVEKWANGVFEMKNVFRKVELDWQQVYLAREGKI
;
A
#
# COMPACT_ATOMS: atom_id res chain seq x y z
N MET A 1 9.57 8.64 8.09
CA MET A 1 8.61 9.77 8.21
C MET A 1 9.15 10.95 9.03
N GLU A 2 10.17 10.74 9.87
CA GLU A 2 10.69 11.76 10.79
C GLU A 2 11.41 12.93 10.08
N ASP A 3 12.09 12.69 8.96
CA ASP A 3 12.70 13.74 8.13
C ASP A 3 11.68 14.79 7.66
N MET A 4 10.50 14.35 7.18
CA MET A 4 9.46 15.26 6.69
C MET A 4 8.87 16.13 7.79
N ALA A 5 8.71 15.58 9.00
CA ALA A 5 8.23 16.32 10.16
C ALA A 5 9.26 17.37 10.62
N ARG A 6 10.55 16.99 10.63
CA ARG A 6 11.64 17.91 10.96
C ARG A 6 11.82 19.00 9.90
N LEU A 7 11.73 18.67 8.62
CA LEU A 7 11.74 19.66 7.54
C LEU A 7 10.54 20.62 7.59
N ALA A 8 9.37 20.17 8.04
CA ALA A 8 8.22 21.05 8.26
C ALA A 8 8.44 22.02 9.44
N LEU A 9 9.16 21.60 10.49
CA LEU A 9 9.57 22.51 11.57
C LEU A 9 10.58 23.56 11.09
N VAL A 10 11.51 23.17 10.20
CA VAL A 10 12.44 24.10 9.56
C VAL A 10 11.67 25.12 8.72
N GLU A 11 10.73 24.66 7.90
CA GLU A 11 9.85 25.53 7.07
C GLU A 11 9.11 26.57 7.92
N GLN A 12 8.48 26.14 9.01
CA GLN A 12 7.77 27.02 9.94
C GLN A 12 8.69 28.03 10.64
N SER A 13 9.95 27.65 10.87
CA SER A 13 10.93 28.50 11.55
C SER A 13 11.53 29.56 10.63
N VAL A 14 11.70 29.24 9.34
CA VAL A 14 12.28 30.14 8.34
C VAL A 14 11.28 31.23 7.90
N LYS A 15 9.96 30.95 7.96
CA LYS A 15 8.85 31.89 7.65
C LYS A 15 8.92 32.58 6.28
N ASP A 16 9.76 32.08 5.37
CA ASP A 16 9.98 32.59 4.01
C ASP A 16 10.19 31.39 3.09
N ILE A 17 9.26 31.21 2.14
CA ILE A 17 9.22 30.04 1.27
C ILE A 17 10.38 30.00 0.28
N ASN A 18 10.88 31.15 -0.15
CA ASN A 18 11.99 31.26 -1.10
C ASN A 18 13.31 30.96 -0.39
N LYS A 19 13.48 31.45 0.84
CA LYS A 19 14.63 31.08 1.69
C LYS A 19 14.60 29.60 2.01
N PHE A 20 13.43 29.05 2.36
CA PHE A 20 13.28 27.62 2.62
C PHE A 20 13.62 26.76 1.40
N SER A 21 13.12 27.12 0.22
CA SER A 21 13.48 26.46 -1.04
C SER A 21 14.98 26.47 -1.30
N ASN A 22 15.65 27.61 -1.13
CA ASN A 22 17.10 27.73 -1.31
C ASN A 22 17.88 26.85 -0.32
N ILE A 23 17.44 26.77 0.94
CA ILE A 23 18.05 25.89 1.95
C ILE A 23 17.95 24.42 1.52
N LEU A 24 16.78 23.98 1.06
CA LEU A 24 16.58 22.59 0.64
C LEU A 24 17.50 22.21 -0.53
N HIS A 25 17.60 23.08 -1.55
CA HIS A 25 18.45 22.83 -2.72
C HIS A 25 19.94 22.83 -2.38
N GLU A 26 20.40 23.78 -1.55
CA GLU A 26 21.80 23.83 -1.13
C GLU A 26 22.17 22.64 -0.24
N LEU A 27 21.28 22.23 0.67
CA LEU A 27 21.49 21.05 1.49
C LEU A 27 21.50 19.77 0.65
N LEU A 28 20.57 19.64 -0.31
CA LEU A 28 20.55 18.49 -1.22
C LEU A 28 21.83 18.43 -2.05
N ARG A 29 22.32 19.57 -2.57
CA ARG A 29 23.59 19.64 -3.31
C ARG A 29 24.77 19.16 -2.46
N LEU A 30 24.85 19.62 -1.21
CA LEU A 30 25.90 19.18 -0.29
C LEU A 30 25.83 17.67 -0.03
N ILE A 31 24.64 17.13 0.22
CA ILE A 31 24.45 15.71 0.45
C ILE A 31 24.83 14.90 -0.78
N ASN A 32 24.45 15.33 -1.99
CA ASN A 32 24.86 14.68 -3.23
C ASN A 32 26.38 14.68 -3.38
N HIS A 33 27.06 15.80 -3.14
CA HIS A 33 28.53 15.87 -3.20
C HIS A 33 29.21 14.90 -2.23
N ILE A 34 28.69 14.76 -1.00
CA ILE A 34 29.21 13.81 -0.01
C ILE A 34 28.96 12.36 -0.43
N LEU A 35 27.79 12.07 -1.01
CA LEU A 35 27.43 10.74 -1.48
C LEU A 35 28.22 10.31 -2.73
N ASP A 36 28.52 11.26 -3.62
CA ASP A 36 29.30 11.04 -4.84
C ASP A 36 30.80 10.95 -4.54
N ASN A 37 31.29 11.66 -3.51
CA ASN A 37 32.71 11.73 -3.14
C ASN A 37 32.93 11.39 -1.66
N PRO A 38 32.67 10.15 -1.22
CA PRO A 38 32.67 9.79 0.19
C PRO A 38 34.04 9.87 0.87
N HIS A 39 35.15 9.86 0.12
CA HIS A 39 36.50 9.92 0.69
C HIS A 39 37.06 11.34 0.78
N ASP A 40 36.37 12.34 0.23
CA ASP A 40 36.82 13.72 0.24
C ASP A 40 36.40 14.42 1.55
N LYS A 41 37.39 14.76 2.37
CA LYS A 41 37.19 15.40 3.68
C LYS A 41 36.80 16.87 3.57
N GLU A 42 37.12 17.53 2.46
CA GLU A 42 36.80 18.95 2.26
C GLU A 42 35.33 19.18 1.91
N LEU A 43 34.71 18.22 1.22
CA LEU A 43 33.33 18.29 0.75
C LEU A 43 32.28 17.97 1.82
N ARG A 44 32.71 17.52 3.00
CA ARG A 44 31.84 17.12 4.12
C ARG A 44 31.44 18.28 5.05
N THR A 45 32.02 19.47 4.86
CA THR A 45 31.76 20.66 5.69
C THR A 45 30.79 21.63 5.02
N ILE A 46 29.84 22.19 5.78
CA ILE A 46 28.94 23.24 5.28
C ILE A 46 29.73 24.53 5.06
N ARG A 47 30.06 24.82 3.79
CA ARG A 47 30.76 26.07 3.37
C ARG A 47 29.82 27.11 2.74
N SER A 48 28.59 26.74 2.38
CA SER A 48 27.62 27.62 1.70
C SER A 48 27.16 28.77 2.61
N GLU A 49 27.39 30.02 2.18
CA GLU A 49 26.95 31.24 2.89
C GLU A 49 25.43 31.29 3.08
N ALA A 50 24.66 30.66 2.19
CA ALA A 50 23.20 30.55 2.32
C ALA A 50 22.79 29.65 3.49
N LEU A 51 23.52 28.54 3.71
CA LEU A 51 23.28 27.62 4.82
C LEU A 51 23.78 28.20 6.14
N LYS A 52 24.94 28.89 6.15
CA LYS A 52 25.49 29.55 7.34
C LYS A 52 24.52 30.55 7.97
N LYS A 53 23.83 31.36 7.14
CA LYS A 53 22.81 32.33 7.60
C LYS A 53 21.60 31.71 8.31
N VAL A 54 21.45 30.39 8.22
CA VAL A 54 20.31 29.65 8.78
C VAL A 54 20.77 28.67 9.85
N LEU A 55 22.07 28.58 10.14
CA LEU A 55 22.59 27.76 11.25
C LEU A 55 22.10 28.25 12.62
N ASP A 56 21.79 29.55 12.75
CA ASP A 56 21.18 30.13 13.96
C ASP A 56 19.72 29.66 14.18
N CYS A 57 19.09 29.07 13.15
CA CYS A 57 17.79 28.45 13.28
C CYS A 57 17.92 27.10 14.00
N LYS A 58 17.49 27.06 15.26
CA LYS A 58 17.51 25.85 16.10
C LYS A 58 16.91 24.63 15.40
N ALA A 59 15.77 24.78 14.72
CA ALA A 59 15.12 23.69 14.00
C ALA A 59 15.98 23.12 12.86
N PHE A 60 16.74 23.98 12.17
CA PHE A 60 17.65 23.55 11.11
C PHE A 60 18.88 22.83 11.67
N GLY A 61 19.48 23.37 12.74
CA GLY A 61 20.57 22.70 13.45
C GLY A 61 20.17 21.32 14.00
N ASP A 62 18.95 21.20 14.56
CA ASP A 62 18.42 19.93 15.06
C ASP A 62 18.18 18.91 13.93
N TYR A 63 17.82 19.38 12.73
CA TYR A 63 17.70 18.53 11.55
C TYR A 63 19.07 18.05 11.05
N LEU A 64 20.06 18.94 10.98
CA LEU A 64 21.44 18.59 10.61
C LEU A 64 22.03 17.51 11.53
N LYS A 65 21.84 17.65 12.85
CA LYS A 65 22.26 16.64 13.83
C LYS A 65 21.55 15.30 13.62
N TYR A 66 20.25 15.34 13.33
CA TYR A 66 19.47 14.13 13.10
C TYR A 66 19.95 13.33 11.87
N ILE A 67 20.23 14.01 10.76
CA ILE A 67 20.76 13.38 9.54
C ILE A 67 22.25 13.02 9.62
N GLY A 68 22.93 13.44 10.70
CA GLY A 68 24.26 12.95 11.05
C GLY A 68 25.40 13.97 11.08
N PHE A 69 25.13 15.25 10.82
CA PHE A 69 26.15 16.29 10.94
C PHE A 69 26.47 16.61 12.41
N GLU A 70 27.73 16.90 12.69
CA GLU A 70 28.23 17.33 13.99
C GLU A 70 28.62 18.80 13.98
N SER A 71 28.44 19.47 15.12
CA SER A 71 28.80 20.88 15.28
C SER A 71 30.31 21.00 15.50
N VAL A 72 30.94 21.86 14.71
CA VAL A 72 32.37 22.21 14.81
C VAL A 72 32.47 23.72 15.08
N GLN A 73 33.63 24.20 15.56
CA GLN A 73 33.85 25.59 16.00
C GLN A 73 33.26 26.67 15.06
N ASN A 74 33.22 26.44 13.73
CA ASN A 74 32.65 27.37 12.74
C ASN A 74 31.62 26.74 11.78
N GLY A 75 30.83 25.74 12.20
CA GLY A 75 29.73 25.22 11.40
C GLY A 75 29.33 23.78 11.69
N PHE A 76 28.97 23.05 10.65
CA PHE A 76 28.60 21.64 10.72
C PHE A 76 29.40 20.82 9.71
N THR A 77 29.87 19.64 10.13
CA THR A 77 30.58 18.69 9.26
C THR A 77 29.97 17.29 9.38
N PHE A 78 30.06 16.51 8.32
CA PHE A 78 29.63 15.11 8.32
C PHE A 78 30.81 14.18 8.65
N PRO A 79 30.83 13.49 9.82
CA PRO A 79 31.97 12.71 10.28
C PRO A 79 32.35 11.54 9.35
N ASN A 80 33.63 11.17 9.32
CA ASN A 80 34.14 10.11 8.44
C ASN A 80 33.70 8.71 8.87
N GLU A 81 33.46 8.56 10.17
CA GLU A 81 33.12 7.32 10.86
C GLU A 81 31.63 7.00 10.75
N GLN A 82 30.82 7.96 10.30
CA GLN A 82 29.37 7.84 10.25
C GLN A 82 28.88 7.20 8.94
N THR A 83 27.89 6.31 9.05
CA THR A 83 27.36 5.61 7.87
C THR A 83 26.57 6.56 6.95
N LEU A 84 26.76 6.42 5.63
CA LEU A 84 26.04 7.21 4.62
C LEU A 84 24.54 6.86 4.50
N SER A 85 24.05 5.89 5.28
CA SER A 85 22.65 5.43 5.25
C SER A 85 21.67 6.56 5.56
N LYS A 86 21.97 7.36 6.60
CA LYS A 86 21.17 8.53 6.99
C LYS A 86 21.17 9.63 5.93
N LEU A 87 22.31 9.88 5.28
CA LEU A 87 22.40 10.84 4.18
C LEU A 87 21.57 10.42 2.96
N ARG A 88 21.52 9.13 2.62
CA ARG A 88 20.66 8.61 1.54
C ARG A 88 19.18 8.76 1.88
N MET A 89 18.79 8.54 3.13
CA MET A 89 17.41 8.76 3.59
C MET A 89 17.05 10.26 3.54
N ALA A 90 17.96 11.12 3.98
CA ALA A 90 17.82 12.57 3.92
C ALA A 90 17.75 13.10 2.49
N GLN A 91 18.56 12.56 1.57
CA GLN A 91 18.52 12.86 0.13
C GLN A 91 17.11 12.59 -0.43
N ALA A 92 16.59 11.39 -0.23
CA ALA A 92 15.24 11.02 -0.68
C ALA A 92 14.13 11.84 0.00
N ALA A 93 14.32 12.29 1.25
CA ALA A 93 13.38 13.17 1.94
C ALA A 93 13.41 14.60 1.39
N LEU A 94 14.60 15.14 1.11
CA LEU A 94 14.79 16.47 0.53
C LEU A 94 14.27 16.55 -0.90
N GLU A 95 14.57 15.56 -1.75
CA GLU A 95 14.04 15.49 -3.12
C GLU A 95 12.51 15.47 -3.12
N ARG A 96 11.91 14.69 -2.22
CA ARG A 96 10.46 14.69 -2.00
C ARG A 96 9.96 16.07 -1.55
N LYS A 97 10.60 16.69 -0.55
CA LYS A 97 10.21 18.01 -0.02
C LYS A 97 10.32 19.13 -1.07
N ILE A 98 11.38 19.11 -1.89
CA ILE A 98 11.58 20.05 -3.00
C ILE A 98 10.47 19.89 -4.04
N SER A 99 10.16 18.65 -4.41
CA SER A 99 9.04 18.35 -5.31
C SER A 99 7.70 18.88 -4.77
N PHE A 100 7.49 18.87 -3.44
CA PHE A 100 6.28 19.41 -2.81
C PHE A 100 6.23 20.94 -2.70
N CYS A 101 7.35 21.60 -2.37
CA CYS A 101 7.35 23.04 -2.06
C CYS A 101 7.65 23.94 -3.27
N CYS A 102 8.31 23.43 -4.32
CA CYS A 102 8.90 24.28 -5.38
C CYS A 102 8.32 24.02 -6.77
N GLY A 103 7.54 22.94 -6.97
CA GLY A 103 7.14 22.48 -8.30
C GLY A 103 8.35 22.10 -9.19
N PRO A 104 8.13 21.60 -10.41
CA PRO A 104 9.22 21.49 -11.38
C PRO A 104 9.70 22.91 -11.72
N ILE A 105 11.02 23.09 -11.82
CA ILE A 105 11.74 24.35 -12.06
C ILE A 105 11.00 25.18 -13.13
N ARG A 106 10.22 26.19 -12.71
CA ARG A 106 9.94 27.35 -13.57
C ARG A 106 11.10 28.30 -13.35
N SER A 107 11.90 28.48 -14.39
CA SER A 107 12.94 29.49 -14.47
C SER A 107 12.38 30.84 -14.05
N VAL A 108 12.73 31.29 -12.85
CA VAL A 108 12.67 32.71 -12.52
C VAL A 108 13.58 33.40 -13.53
N SER A 109 13.00 34.29 -14.31
CA SER A 109 13.67 35.11 -15.32
C SER A 109 14.73 35.97 -14.65
N VAL A 110 15.92 35.42 -14.50
CA VAL A 110 17.15 36.17 -14.40
C VAL A 110 17.82 36.02 -15.76
N THR A 111 17.91 37.13 -16.47
CA THR A 111 18.68 37.31 -17.69
C THR A 111 20.08 36.73 -17.49
N ARG A 112 20.28 35.49 -17.95
CA ARG A 112 21.60 34.88 -18.09
C ARG A 112 21.68 34.23 -19.46
N SER A 113 22.42 34.92 -20.30
CA SER A 113 22.90 34.49 -21.60
C SER A 113 23.45 33.07 -21.54
N GLY A 114 23.02 32.25 -22.51
CA GLY A 114 23.63 31.02 -23.01
C GLY A 114 24.36 30.12 -22.02
N ILE A 115 23.71 29.01 -21.62
CA ILE A 115 24.25 27.64 -21.69
C ILE A 115 23.02 26.72 -21.65
N ILE A 116 22.82 25.95 -22.72
CA ILE A 116 21.78 24.93 -22.84
C ILE A 116 22.18 23.78 -21.89
N GLY A 117 21.65 23.80 -20.68
CA GLY A 117 21.71 22.67 -19.75
C GLY A 117 20.67 21.63 -20.18
N SER A 118 21.14 20.53 -20.76
CA SER A 118 20.39 19.29 -20.94
C SER A 118 19.63 18.94 -19.66
N GLN A 119 18.29 19.01 -19.70
CA GLN A 119 17.47 18.34 -18.70
C GLN A 119 17.74 16.84 -18.85
N THR A 120 18.51 16.27 -17.94
CA THR A 120 18.76 14.83 -17.89
C THR A 120 17.44 14.12 -17.56
N LYS A 121 16.67 13.77 -18.60
CA LYS A 121 15.53 12.89 -18.48
C LYS A 121 15.99 11.61 -17.78
N ARG A 122 15.31 11.21 -16.70
CA ARG A 122 15.56 9.93 -16.03
C ARG A 122 15.54 8.83 -17.12
N PRO A 123 16.49 7.87 -17.11
CA PRO A 123 16.50 6.79 -18.08
C PRO A 123 15.17 6.04 -18.02
N GLN A 124 14.43 6.02 -19.13
CA GLN A 124 13.18 5.28 -19.22
C GLN A 124 13.49 3.79 -19.37
N LEU A 125 12.91 2.98 -18.49
CA LEU A 125 13.01 1.52 -18.55
C LEU A 125 12.26 1.01 -19.79
N SER A 126 12.84 0.04 -20.49
CA SER A 126 12.22 -0.62 -21.64
C SER A 126 11.44 -1.88 -21.23
N PRO A 127 10.40 -2.26 -21.99
CA PRO A 127 9.67 -3.52 -21.80
C PRO A 127 10.59 -4.74 -21.94
N ALA A 128 10.41 -5.74 -21.06
CA ALA A 128 11.08 -7.02 -21.12
C ALA A 128 10.25 -8.00 -21.97
N ASN A 129 10.60 -8.14 -23.26
CA ASN A 129 9.99 -9.10 -24.17
C ASN A 129 10.97 -10.22 -24.49
N VAL A 130 11.27 -11.06 -23.48
CA VAL A 130 12.34 -12.07 -23.55
C VAL A 130 11.84 -13.50 -23.47
N LEU A 131 10.57 -13.72 -23.10
CA LEU A 131 10.03 -15.08 -23.01
C LEU A 131 9.67 -15.61 -24.40
N SER A 132 10.24 -16.76 -24.75
CA SER A 132 9.82 -17.57 -25.91
C SER A 132 9.01 -18.76 -25.41
N THR A 133 7.68 -18.58 -25.29
CA THR A 133 6.77 -19.60 -24.76
C THR A 133 5.38 -19.42 -25.36
N GLN A 134 4.62 -20.52 -25.44
CA GLN A 134 3.19 -20.52 -25.79
C GLN A 134 2.29 -20.56 -24.56
N ASN A 135 2.86 -20.64 -23.36
CA ASN A 135 2.09 -20.69 -22.13
C ASN A 135 1.39 -19.34 -21.86
N SER A 136 0.06 -19.36 -21.78
CA SER A 136 -0.77 -18.16 -21.62
C SER A 136 -0.51 -17.42 -20.30
N LEU A 137 -0.25 -18.14 -19.21
CA LEU A 137 0.07 -17.55 -17.90
C LEU A 137 1.40 -16.82 -17.96
N LEU A 138 2.44 -17.42 -18.54
CA LEU A 138 3.76 -16.78 -18.68
C LEU A 138 3.70 -15.53 -19.57
N LEU A 139 2.96 -15.58 -20.69
CA LEU A 139 2.73 -14.42 -21.56
C LEU A 139 1.95 -13.30 -20.83
N LYS A 140 1.01 -13.68 -19.96
CA LYS A 140 0.27 -12.74 -19.11
C LYS A 140 1.19 -12.08 -18.08
N ILE A 141 2.06 -12.85 -17.42
CA ILE A 141 3.07 -12.35 -16.47
C ILE A 141 3.98 -11.33 -17.16
N GLN A 142 4.52 -11.64 -18.35
CA GLN A 142 5.33 -10.69 -19.12
C GLN A 142 4.57 -9.40 -19.44
N THR A 143 3.31 -9.53 -19.88
CA THR A 143 2.46 -8.37 -20.22
C THR A 143 2.22 -7.48 -18.99
N LEU A 144 1.85 -8.08 -17.85
CA LEU A 144 1.60 -7.33 -16.62
C LEU A 144 2.88 -6.67 -16.08
N PHE A 145 4.03 -7.34 -16.17
CA PHE A 145 5.31 -6.76 -15.79
C PHE A 145 5.67 -5.54 -16.65
N ASN A 146 5.43 -5.61 -17.96
CA ASN A 146 5.66 -4.50 -18.87
C ASN A 146 4.68 -3.34 -18.63
N ASN A 147 3.42 -3.65 -18.30
CA ASN A 147 2.41 -2.65 -17.98
C ASN A 147 2.77 -1.81 -16.74
N MET A 148 3.65 -2.26 -15.84
CA MET A 148 4.11 -1.45 -14.71
C MET A 148 4.80 -0.16 -15.13
N LEU A 149 5.38 -0.13 -16.34
CA LEU A 149 6.06 1.05 -16.88
C LEU A 149 5.12 2.24 -17.08
N GLN A 150 3.82 2.01 -17.31
CA GLN A 150 2.85 3.09 -17.51
C GLN A 150 2.72 3.99 -16.26
N TYR A 151 2.99 3.44 -15.06
CA TYR A 151 2.90 4.20 -13.82
C TYR A 151 4.13 5.09 -13.57
N GLU A 152 5.17 4.98 -14.39
CA GLU A 152 6.39 5.82 -14.31
C GLU A 152 6.31 7.05 -15.24
N ASP A 153 5.18 7.26 -15.93
CA ASP A 153 4.88 8.48 -16.66
C ASP A 153 4.70 9.66 -15.68
N GLU A 154 5.62 10.63 -15.73
CA GLU A 154 5.65 11.78 -14.82
C GLU A 154 4.44 12.72 -15.00
N ASP A 155 3.91 12.87 -16.21
CA ASP A 155 2.73 13.70 -16.48
C ASP A 155 1.46 13.03 -15.92
N LEU A 156 1.40 11.71 -16.04
CA LEU A 156 0.33 10.91 -15.44
C LEU A 156 0.41 10.94 -13.90
N GLN A 157 1.60 10.80 -13.33
CA GLN A 157 1.80 10.93 -11.88
C GLN A 157 1.47 12.35 -11.40
N GLN A 158 1.79 13.39 -12.16
CA GLN A 158 1.44 14.76 -11.83
C GLN A 158 -0.07 14.96 -11.80
N THR A 159 -0.78 14.48 -12.83
CA THR A 159 -2.24 14.48 -12.88
C THR A 159 -2.84 13.75 -11.67
N ALA A 160 -2.24 12.61 -11.29
CA ALA A 160 -2.67 11.86 -10.10
C ALA A 160 -2.45 12.64 -8.81
N ARG A 161 -1.32 13.34 -8.64
CA ARG A 161 -1.03 14.18 -7.46
C ARG A 161 -2.06 15.29 -7.27
N GLU A 162 -2.52 15.90 -8.35
CA GLU A 162 -3.57 16.95 -8.32
C GLU A 162 -4.92 16.42 -7.80
N HIS A 163 -5.19 15.13 -7.98
CA HIS A 163 -6.39 14.48 -7.48
C HIS A 163 -6.28 14.03 -6.01
N ILE A 164 -5.07 13.98 -5.45
CA ILE A 164 -4.82 13.51 -4.09
C ILE A 164 -4.93 14.70 -3.12
N PRO A 165 -5.84 14.67 -2.13
CA PRO A 165 -5.95 15.73 -1.12
C PRO A 165 -4.82 15.62 -0.09
N LEU A 166 -3.58 15.84 -0.52
CA LEU A 166 -2.35 15.50 0.21
C LEU A 166 -2.30 16.10 1.62
N VAL A 167 -2.64 17.38 1.76
CA VAL A 167 -2.66 18.08 3.04
C VAL A 167 -3.63 17.40 4.01
N THR A 168 -4.84 17.07 3.54
CA THR A 168 -5.84 16.36 4.34
C THR A 168 -5.33 14.97 4.75
N LEU A 169 -4.71 14.22 3.82
CA LEU A 169 -4.14 12.91 4.15
C LEU A 169 -3.04 13.01 5.21
N GLN A 170 -2.19 14.04 5.12
CA GLN A 170 -1.10 14.27 6.06
C GLN A 170 -1.62 14.67 7.44
N LEU A 171 -2.61 15.56 7.53
CA LEU A 171 -3.24 15.93 8.79
C LEU A 171 -3.88 14.71 9.46
N MET A 172 -4.62 13.91 8.70
CA MET A 172 -5.21 12.66 9.20
C MET A 172 -4.14 11.66 9.68
N ALA A 173 -2.98 11.60 9.01
CA ALA A 173 -1.86 10.78 9.43
C ALA A 173 -1.25 11.27 10.75
N LEU A 174 -1.02 12.58 10.86
CA LEU A 174 -0.47 13.20 12.08
C LEU A 174 -1.40 13.02 13.27
N ASP A 175 -2.71 13.20 13.10
CA ASP A 175 -3.67 13.03 14.18
C ASP A 175 -3.73 11.59 14.66
N ARG A 176 -3.72 10.61 13.75
CA ARG A 176 -3.59 9.19 14.12
C ARG A 176 -2.29 8.90 14.86
N MET A 177 -1.15 9.42 14.39
CA MET A 177 0.12 9.26 15.10
C MET A 177 0.07 9.84 16.51
N ARG A 178 -0.50 11.04 16.68
CA ARG A 178 -0.69 11.67 17.99
C ARG A 178 -1.59 10.85 18.90
N GLU A 179 -2.67 10.28 18.36
CA GLU A 179 -3.55 9.39 19.11
C GLU A 179 -2.80 8.15 19.62
N GLN A 180 -1.99 7.53 18.77
CA GLN A 180 -1.16 6.38 19.18
C GLN A 180 -0.11 6.79 20.23
N GLN A 181 0.56 7.92 20.04
CA GLN A 181 1.51 8.46 21.02
C GLN A 181 0.85 8.72 22.37
N ARG A 182 -0.38 9.23 22.40
CA ARG A 182 -1.15 9.40 23.64
C ARG A 182 -1.41 8.06 24.30
N LYS A 183 -1.87 7.05 23.55
CA LYS A 183 -2.10 5.68 24.08
C LYS A 183 -0.85 5.07 24.70
N ILE A 184 0.31 5.24 24.04
CA ILE A 184 1.62 4.80 24.55
C ILE A 184 1.97 5.52 25.85
N LYS A 185 1.87 6.86 25.88
CA LYS A 185 2.19 7.68 27.05
C LYS A 185 1.30 7.38 28.26
N THR A 186 0.04 7.01 28.04
CA THR A 186 -0.90 6.65 29.11
C THR A 186 -0.73 5.22 29.64
N GLY A 187 0.37 4.52 29.31
CA GLY A 187 0.62 3.15 29.77
C GLY A 187 -0.24 2.06 29.10
N ARG A 188 -1.25 2.46 28.31
CA ARG A 188 -2.10 1.55 27.50
C ARG A 188 -1.43 1.02 26.23
N GLY A 189 -0.14 1.32 26.00
CA GLY A 189 0.55 1.02 24.74
C GLY A 189 1.66 -0.03 24.79
N ILE A 190 1.97 -0.63 25.94
CA ILE A 190 3.06 -1.64 26.03
C ILE A 190 2.67 -2.94 25.29
N ALA A 191 1.38 -3.29 25.25
CA ALA A 191 0.87 -4.38 24.40
C ALA A 191 0.72 -3.99 22.90
N ILE A 192 0.93 -2.71 22.56
CA ILE A 192 0.78 -2.15 21.21
C ILE A 192 2.14 -1.96 20.54
N MET A 193 3.27 -2.08 21.25
CA MET A 193 4.62 -1.95 20.68
C MET A 193 4.87 -2.98 19.55
N CYS A 194 4.36 -4.21 19.68
CA CYS A 194 4.42 -5.24 18.63
C CYS A 194 3.35 -5.08 17.53
N ARG A 195 2.33 -4.23 17.74
CA ARG A 195 1.23 -3.98 16.78
C ARG A 195 1.46 -2.70 15.95
N ILE A 196 2.26 -1.76 16.47
CA ILE A 196 2.62 -0.47 15.84
C ILE A 196 3.52 -0.65 14.61
N LEU A 197 4.37 -1.68 14.58
CA LEU A 197 5.16 -2.03 13.38
C LEU A 197 4.32 -2.62 12.24
N ARG A 198 3.03 -2.90 12.46
CA ARG A 198 2.10 -3.42 11.45
C ARG A 198 1.09 -2.38 10.94
N SER A 199 1.12 -1.17 11.49
CA SER A 199 0.28 -0.05 11.04
C SER A 199 1.04 0.88 10.10
N VAL A 200 1.26 0.41 8.88
CA VAL A 200 0.74 1.08 7.66
C VAL A 200 0.99 2.58 7.49
N PRO A 201 1.44 3.02 6.29
CA PRO A 201 1.35 4.41 5.88
C PRO A 201 -0.11 4.90 5.94
N SER A 202 -0.39 5.86 6.82
CA SER A 202 -1.75 6.42 7.01
C SER A 202 -2.34 7.09 5.75
N SER A 203 -1.58 7.17 4.67
CA SER A 203 -2.00 7.53 3.31
C SER A 203 -2.89 6.47 2.65
N ALA A 204 -2.61 5.18 2.79
CA ALA A 204 -3.32 4.11 2.06
C ALA A 204 -4.79 3.94 2.50
N LYS A 205 -5.07 3.98 3.82
CA LYS A 205 -6.46 3.95 4.35
C LYS A 205 -7.25 5.23 4.04
N THR A 206 -6.55 6.32 3.70
CA THR A 206 -7.16 7.64 3.53
C THR A 206 -7.43 7.98 2.06
N ILE A 207 -6.75 7.31 1.11
CA ILE A 207 -7.12 7.34 -0.33
C ILE A 207 -8.58 6.89 -0.56
N ARG A 208 -9.15 6.08 0.36
CA ARG A 208 -10.59 5.71 0.36
C ARG A 208 -11.55 6.90 0.46
N ARG A 209 -11.09 8.08 0.91
CA ARG A 209 -11.93 9.29 1.04
C ARG A 209 -12.03 10.12 -0.24
N ILE A 210 -11.34 9.76 -1.31
CA ILE A 210 -11.69 10.27 -2.65
C ILE A 210 -13.01 9.59 -3.03
N PRO A 211 -14.11 10.32 -3.29
CA PRO A 211 -15.40 9.72 -3.57
C PRO A 211 -15.30 8.84 -4.83
N TRP A 212 -15.23 7.53 -4.63
CA TRP A 212 -15.33 6.53 -5.68
C TRP A 212 -16.68 5.86 -5.56
N ARG A 213 -17.45 5.85 -6.65
CA ARG A 213 -18.76 5.21 -6.66
C ARG A 213 -18.57 3.73 -6.98
N SER A 214 -18.95 2.85 -6.04
CA SER A 214 -19.30 1.47 -6.36
C SER A 214 -20.42 1.49 -7.39
N ALA A 215 -20.37 0.62 -8.39
CA ALA A 215 -21.34 0.59 -9.48
C ALA A 215 -22.77 0.35 -8.98
N SER A 216 -23.47 1.44 -8.69
CA SER A 216 -24.91 1.52 -8.49
C SER A 216 -25.36 2.87 -9.02
N SER A 217 -25.96 2.82 -10.23
CA SER A 217 -26.82 3.81 -10.89
C SER A 217 -26.25 5.17 -11.35
N GLY A 218 -26.45 5.44 -12.65
CA GLY A 218 -26.41 6.77 -13.27
C GLY A 218 -25.80 6.76 -14.69
N PRO A 219 -26.52 7.18 -15.75
CA PRO A 219 -25.95 7.28 -17.08
C PRO A 219 -25.05 8.52 -17.17
N LEU A 220 -23.82 8.35 -17.68
CA LEU A 220 -23.00 9.47 -18.15
C LEU A 220 -23.11 9.54 -19.67
N GLU A 221 -23.58 10.68 -20.16
CA GLU A 221 -23.58 11.02 -21.58
C GLU A 221 -22.17 11.32 -22.11
N ASP A 222 -22.03 10.92 -23.38
CA ASP A 222 -21.00 11.16 -24.39
C ASP A 222 -19.62 11.74 -24.02
N ALA A 223 -18.59 10.99 -24.38
CA ALA A 223 -17.32 11.56 -24.81
C ALA A 223 -16.69 10.64 -25.86
N ARG A 224 -16.81 11.04 -27.13
CA ARG A 224 -15.95 10.63 -28.25
C ARG A 224 -14.50 10.47 -27.79
N SER A 225 -14.08 9.25 -27.51
CA SER A 225 -12.67 8.96 -27.30
C SER A 225 -12.34 7.59 -27.89
N THR A 226 -11.27 7.58 -28.69
CA THR A 226 -10.55 6.44 -29.27
C THR A 226 -9.94 5.51 -28.22
N ARG A 227 -10.47 5.48 -27.00
CA ARG A 227 -9.92 4.71 -25.88
C ARG A 227 -10.43 3.27 -25.94
N ARG A 228 -9.51 2.31 -25.77
CA ARG A 228 -9.85 0.88 -25.70
C ARG A 228 -10.56 0.60 -24.37
N PHE A 229 -11.85 0.28 -24.41
CA PHE A 229 -12.64 -0.16 -23.27
C PHE A 229 -13.51 -1.36 -23.66
N ILE A 230 -13.88 -2.18 -22.68
CA ILE A 230 -14.86 -3.26 -22.88
C ILE A 230 -16.20 -2.76 -22.37
N LEU A 231 -17.22 -2.70 -23.23
CA LEU A 231 -18.55 -2.28 -22.82
C LEU A 231 -19.33 -3.45 -22.22
N LYS A 232 -19.73 -3.33 -20.95
CA LYS A 232 -20.72 -4.23 -20.34
C LYS A 232 -22.10 -3.56 -20.41
N VAL A 233 -23.10 -4.31 -20.87
CA VAL A 233 -24.47 -3.84 -21.01
C VAL A 233 -25.33 -4.58 -19.99
N TYR A 234 -26.06 -3.85 -19.17
CA TYR A 234 -26.97 -4.36 -18.15
C TYR A 234 -28.38 -3.92 -18.50
N LYS A 235 -29.35 -4.84 -18.40
CA LYS A 235 -30.77 -4.51 -18.57
C LYS A 235 -31.45 -4.60 -17.20
N CYS A 236 -32.10 -3.52 -16.77
CA CYS A 236 -32.88 -3.54 -15.55
C CYS A 236 -34.05 -4.51 -15.70
N VAL A 237 -34.26 -5.38 -14.70
CA VAL A 237 -35.34 -6.38 -14.71
C VAL A 237 -36.71 -5.71 -14.51
N GLU A 238 -36.77 -4.65 -13.69
CA GLU A 238 -38.03 -3.98 -13.35
C GLU A 238 -38.50 -3.00 -14.44
N CYS A 239 -37.60 -2.19 -14.99
CA CYS A 239 -37.97 -1.10 -15.91
C CYS A 239 -37.44 -1.27 -17.34
N ALA A 240 -36.83 -2.41 -17.67
CA ALA A 240 -36.21 -2.72 -18.96
C ALA A 240 -35.14 -1.75 -19.47
N THR A 241 -34.77 -0.74 -18.67
CA THR A 241 -33.78 0.29 -19.04
C THR A 241 -32.40 -0.33 -19.20
N VAL A 242 -31.72 0.03 -20.27
CA VAL A 242 -30.39 -0.47 -20.59
C VAL A 242 -29.32 0.48 -20.03
N CYS A 243 -28.51 -0.03 -19.11
CA CYS A 243 -27.36 0.68 -18.54
C CYS A 243 -26.06 0.17 -19.18
N LYS A 244 -25.21 1.10 -19.64
CA LYS A 244 -23.90 0.80 -20.21
C LYS A 244 -22.81 1.07 -19.17
N PHE A 245 -21.88 0.14 -19.01
CA PHE A 245 -20.75 0.24 -18.10
C PHE A 245 -19.43 -0.06 -18.83
N PRO A 246 -18.73 0.99 -19.30
CA PRO A 246 -17.42 0.83 -19.94
C PRO A 246 -16.35 0.44 -18.91
N ARG A 247 -15.62 -0.64 -19.18
CA ARG A 247 -14.44 -1.09 -18.42
C ARG A 247 -13.19 -0.47 -19.03
N TYR A 248 -12.62 0.53 -18.38
CA TYR A 248 -11.41 1.22 -18.86
C TYR A 248 -10.15 0.61 -18.26
N ASN A 249 -9.14 0.38 -19.10
CA ASN A 249 -7.78 0.06 -18.63
C ASN A 249 -6.89 1.31 -18.53
N ASP A 250 -7.24 2.38 -19.25
CA ASP A 250 -6.50 3.63 -19.25
C ASP A 250 -6.62 4.34 -17.90
N VAL A 251 -5.50 4.43 -17.17
CA VAL A 251 -5.48 4.95 -15.79
C VAL A 251 -5.84 6.43 -15.73
N ARG A 252 -5.50 7.19 -16.78
CA ARG A 252 -5.90 8.61 -16.90
C ARG A 252 -7.42 8.73 -16.92
N THR A 253 -8.12 7.85 -17.63
CA THR A 253 -9.59 7.78 -17.62
C THR A 253 -10.12 7.43 -16.23
N LEU A 254 -9.51 6.47 -15.54
CA LEU A 254 -9.94 6.02 -14.21
C LEU A 254 -9.87 7.12 -13.14
N LEU A 255 -8.89 8.04 -13.23
CA LEU A 255 -8.82 9.22 -12.36
C LEU A 255 -10.06 10.12 -12.47
N HIS A 256 -10.67 10.16 -13.66
CA HIS A 256 -11.86 10.97 -13.95
C HIS A 256 -13.16 10.22 -13.64
N THR A 257 -13.30 8.96 -14.10
CA THR A 257 -14.54 8.19 -13.94
C THR A 257 -14.81 7.81 -12.49
N ARG A 258 -13.76 7.58 -11.71
CA ARG A 258 -13.82 7.24 -10.28
C ARG A 258 -14.80 6.11 -9.94
N CYS A 259 -14.90 5.13 -10.83
CA CYS A 259 -15.78 3.99 -10.70
C CYS A 259 -15.19 2.77 -11.43
N GLY A 260 -15.53 1.57 -10.96
CA GLY A 260 -14.90 0.34 -11.45
C GLY A 260 -15.05 -0.86 -10.52
N ARG A 261 -14.48 -2.00 -10.92
CA ARG A 261 -14.31 -3.21 -10.09
C ARG A 261 -12.86 -3.32 -9.62
N CYS A 262 -12.49 -4.46 -9.02
CA CYS A 262 -11.14 -4.67 -8.49
C CYS A 262 -10.01 -4.30 -9.46
N GLY A 263 -10.14 -4.64 -10.74
CA GLY A 263 -9.23 -4.21 -11.81
C GLY A 263 -8.98 -2.70 -11.82
N GLU A 264 -10.03 -1.90 -11.98
CA GLU A 264 -9.92 -0.44 -12.03
C GLU A 264 -9.42 0.18 -10.72
N TRP A 265 -9.88 -0.35 -9.58
CA TRP A 265 -9.47 0.10 -8.26
C TRP A 265 -7.99 -0.14 -8.01
N ALA A 266 -7.50 -1.37 -8.25
CA ALA A 266 -6.08 -1.71 -8.08
C ALA A 266 -5.19 -0.93 -9.07
N ASN A 267 -5.64 -0.78 -10.32
CA ASN A 267 -4.92 -0.03 -11.36
C ASN A 267 -4.77 1.45 -10.98
N CYS A 268 -5.86 2.11 -10.59
CA CYS A 268 -5.85 3.50 -10.15
C CYS A 268 -5.04 3.67 -8.85
N PHE A 269 -5.24 2.79 -7.86
CA PHE A 269 -4.51 2.85 -6.59
C PHE A 269 -2.99 2.66 -6.76
N THR A 270 -2.57 1.79 -7.68
CA THR A 270 -1.16 1.62 -8.04
C THR A 270 -0.57 2.95 -8.52
N LEU A 271 -1.25 3.65 -9.44
CA LEU A 271 -0.80 4.97 -9.91
C LEU A 271 -0.73 5.99 -8.76
N LEU A 272 -1.75 6.06 -7.90
CA LEU A 272 -1.76 7.00 -6.77
C LEU A 272 -0.57 6.75 -5.82
N CYS A 273 -0.26 5.49 -5.53
CA CYS A 273 0.88 5.13 -4.69
C CYS A 273 2.22 5.50 -5.35
N ARG A 274 2.38 5.20 -6.65
CA ARG A 274 3.58 5.55 -7.43
C ARG A 274 3.76 7.07 -7.52
N ALA A 275 2.69 7.82 -7.74
CA ALA A 275 2.70 9.29 -7.79
C ALA A 275 3.12 9.96 -6.47
N LEU A 276 2.88 9.30 -5.34
CA LEU A 276 3.33 9.70 -4.00
C LEU A 276 4.75 9.19 -3.65
N GLY A 277 5.40 8.46 -4.56
CA GLY A 277 6.75 7.94 -4.38
C GLY A 277 6.84 6.65 -3.56
N TYR A 278 5.74 5.94 -3.34
CA TYR A 278 5.79 4.63 -2.68
C TYR A 278 6.26 3.53 -3.65
N ASP A 279 7.19 2.68 -3.20
CA ASP A 279 7.53 1.46 -3.94
C ASP A 279 6.33 0.50 -3.86
N THR A 280 5.74 0.21 -5.02
CA THR A 280 4.40 -0.38 -5.13
C THR A 280 4.43 -1.50 -6.15
N ARG A 281 3.78 -2.62 -5.81
CA ARG A 281 3.49 -3.71 -6.74
C ARG A 281 2.02 -3.76 -7.08
N TYR A 282 1.72 -4.06 -8.33
CA TYR A 282 0.42 -4.58 -8.75
C TYR A 282 0.44 -6.10 -8.56
N VAL A 283 -0.57 -6.66 -7.89
CA VAL A 283 -0.64 -8.09 -7.60
C VAL A 283 -1.79 -8.72 -8.38
N TYR A 284 -1.48 -9.79 -9.09
CA TYR A 284 -2.41 -10.56 -9.90
C TYR A 284 -2.59 -11.95 -9.33
N ASP A 285 -3.84 -12.28 -9.02
CA ASP A 285 -4.31 -13.61 -8.66
C ASP A 285 -5.09 -14.20 -9.84
N THR A 286 -4.70 -15.40 -10.27
CA THR A 286 -5.32 -16.11 -11.40
C THR A 286 -6.79 -16.45 -11.17
N THR A 287 -7.27 -16.42 -9.93
CA THR A 287 -8.67 -16.69 -9.56
C THR A 287 -9.56 -15.43 -9.61
N ASP A 288 -9.33 -14.57 -10.60
CA ASP A 288 -10.09 -13.35 -10.93
C ASP A 288 -10.11 -12.30 -9.80
N HIS A 289 -8.94 -12.01 -9.21
CA HIS A 289 -8.80 -10.87 -8.29
C HIS A 289 -7.44 -10.18 -8.44
N VAL A 290 -7.40 -8.90 -8.08
CA VAL A 290 -6.20 -8.08 -8.16
C VAL A 290 -6.18 -7.06 -7.04
N TRP A 291 -4.99 -6.74 -6.55
CA TRP A 291 -4.76 -5.78 -5.48
C TRP A 291 -3.33 -5.21 -5.60
N CYS A 292 -2.82 -4.58 -4.55
CA CYS A 292 -1.50 -3.96 -4.54
C CYS A 292 -0.64 -4.42 -3.35
N GLU A 293 0.66 -4.27 -3.45
CA GLU A 293 1.55 -4.26 -2.27
C GLU A 293 2.29 -2.93 -2.21
N VAL A 294 2.51 -2.42 -1.00
CA VAL A 294 3.31 -1.23 -0.77
C VAL A 294 4.48 -1.60 0.12
N PHE A 295 5.69 -1.26 -0.29
CA PHE A 295 6.87 -1.54 0.51
C PHE A 295 6.95 -0.59 1.70
N ASP A 296 7.06 -1.17 2.89
CA ASP A 296 7.36 -0.42 4.10
C ASP A 296 8.87 -0.47 4.37
N TYR A 297 9.49 0.71 4.33
CA TYR A 297 10.93 0.85 4.56
C TYR A 297 11.29 0.71 6.05
N ASP A 298 10.34 0.96 6.96
CA ASP A 298 10.58 0.88 8.40
C ASP A 298 10.61 -0.60 8.84
N SER A 299 9.66 -1.42 8.37
CA SER A 299 9.67 -2.88 8.59
C SER A 299 10.54 -3.66 7.60
N ASN A 300 11.03 -3.01 6.55
CA ASN A 300 11.74 -3.64 5.43
C ASN A 300 10.97 -4.81 4.80
N SER A 301 9.66 -4.66 4.63
CA SER A 301 8.78 -5.72 4.10
C SER A 301 7.66 -5.19 3.22
N TRP A 302 7.08 -6.07 2.40
CA TRP A 302 5.91 -5.74 1.56
C TRP A 302 4.62 -5.85 2.37
N LEU A 303 3.80 -4.80 2.33
CA LEU A 303 2.48 -4.77 2.95
C LEU A 303 1.40 -5.02 1.89
N HIS A 304 0.59 -6.06 2.10
CA HIS A 304 -0.63 -6.33 1.34
C HIS A 304 -1.58 -5.11 1.39
N ALA A 305 -2.08 -4.60 0.27
CA ALA A 305 -3.04 -3.50 0.18
C ALA A 305 -4.18 -3.81 -0.80
N ASP A 306 -5.41 -3.97 -0.30
CA ASP A 306 -6.61 -4.11 -1.13
C ASP A 306 -7.46 -2.83 -1.03
N PRO A 307 -7.46 -1.97 -2.08
CA PRO A 307 -8.24 -0.74 -2.08
C PRO A 307 -9.75 -0.98 -2.19
N CYS A 308 -10.19 -2.11 -2.75
CA CYS A 308 -11.62 -2.44 -2.89
C CYS A 308 -12.23 -2.80 -1.55
N GLU A 309 -11.45 -3.51 -0.73
CA GLU A 309 -11.88 -3.97 0.59
C GLU A 309 -11.49 -2.97 1.69
N GLY A 310 -10.66 -1.98 1.38
CA GLY A 310 -10.08 -1.06 2.37
C GLY A 310 -9.20 -1.78 3.39
N LYS A 311 -8.59 -2.89 2.98
CA LYS A 311 -7.79 -3.77 3.83
C LYS A 311 -6.32 -3.57 3.55
N LEU A 312 -5.52 -3.73 4.59
CA LEU A 312 -4.09 -3.46 4.52
C LEU A 312 -3.36 -4.26 5.58
N ASN A 313 -2.26 -4.87 5.16
CA ASN A 313 -1.50 -5.90 5.86
C ASN A 313 -2.37 -7.07 6.36
N ALA A 314 -3.27 -7.53 5.50
CA ALA A 314 -4.22 -8.62 5.76
C ALA A 314 -4.20 -9.67 4.63
N PRO A 315 -3.05 -10.29 4.31
CA PRO A 315 -2.94 -11.15 3.13
C PRO A 315 -3.81 -12.41 3.19
N LEU A 316 -4.12 -12.94 4.38
CA LEU A 316 -4.93 -14.17 4.49
C LEU A 316 -6.44 -13.92 4.31
N ILE A 317 -6.86 -12.69 4.02
CA ILE A 317 -8.28 -12.38 3.80
C ILE A 317 -8.90 -13.18 2.65
N TYR A 318 -8.12 -13.54 1.63
CA TYR A 318 -8.63 -14.25 0.47
C TYR A 318 -8.86 -15.73 0.74
N THR A 319 -7.86 -16.42 1.26
CA THR A 319 -7.93 -17.86 1.53
C THR A 319 -8.75 -18.17 2.78
N HIS A 320 -8.53 -17.42 3.86
CA HIS A 320 -9.23 -17.63 5.12
C HIS A 320 -10.56 -16.88 5.18
N GLY A 321 -10.55 -15.57 4.88
CA GLY A 321 -11.75 -14.74 4.98
C GLY A 321 -12.80 -15.09 3.93
N TRP A 322 -12.41 -15.23 2.66
CA TRP A 322 -13.34 -15.49 1.56
C TRP A 322 -13.42 -16.97 1.17
N GLY A 323 -12.53 -17.83 1.68
CA GLY A 323 -12.47 -19.23 1.29
C GLY A 323 -11.92 -19.48 -0.13
N LYS A 324 -11.24 -18.49 -0.74
CA LYS A 324 -10.70 -18.64 -2.11
C LYS A 324 -9.68 -19.78 -2.18
N LYS A 325 -9.76 -20.57 -3.25
CA LYS A 325 -8.79 -21.61 -3.61
C LYS A 325 -7.75 -21.07 -4.57
N LEU A 326 -6.75 -20.36 -4.04
CA LEU A 326 -5.70 -19.70 -4.82
C LEU A 326 -4.76 -20.69 -5.50
N SER A 327 -4.26 -20.37 -6.70
CA SER A 327 -3.20 -21.15 -7.39
C SER A 327 -1.93 -20.33 -7.63
N TYR A 328 -2.02 -19.24 -8.38
CA TYR A 328 -0.89 -18.37 -8.69
C TYR A 328 -1.19 -16.93 -8.29
N VAL A 329 -0.31 -16.33 -7.49
CA VAL A 329 -0.34 -14.91 -7.14
C VAL A 329 1.01 -14.28 -7.43
N ILE A 330 1.05 -13.43 -8.46
CA ILE A 330 2.29 -12.83 -8.95
C ILE A 330 2.24 -11.31 -8.75
N ALA A 331 3.30 -10.76 -8.17
CA ALA A 331 3.42 -9.33 -7.92
C ALA A 331 4.43 -8.67 -8.86
N PHE A 332 4.07 -7.50 -9.39
CA PHE A 332 4.83 -6.75 -10.38
C PHE A 332 5.14 -5.35 -9.89
N SER A 333 6.41 -4.97 -9.82
CA SER A 333 6.85 -3.60 -9.58
C SER A 333 7.50 -3.03 -10.84
N ARG A 334 7.91 -1.75 -10.80
CA ARG A 334 8.70 -1.17 -11.90
C ARG A 334 10.09 -1.82 -12.06
N ASP A 335 10.66 -2.37 -10.99
CA ASP A 335 12.06 -2.82 -10.98
C ASP A 335 12.16 -4.35 -11.05
N ASP A 336 11.13 -5.07 -10.56
CA ASP A 336 11.18 -6.51 -10.32
C ASP A 336 9.77 -7.13 -10.29
N LEU A 337 9.70 -8.45 -10.40
CA LEU A 337 8.52 -9.29 -10.24
C LEU A 337 8.82 -10.47 -9.30
N GLN A 338 7.82 -10.97 -8.59
CA GLN A 338 7.99 -12.09 -7.67
C GLN A 338 6.71 -12.94 -7.57
N ASP A 339 6.86 -14.26 -7.52
CA ASP A 339 5.77 -15.14 -7.08
C ASP A 339 5.60 -14.95 -5.57
N VAL A 340 4.45 -14.40 -5.20
CA VAL A 340 4.09 -14.05 -3.82
C VAL A 340 2.96 -14.94 -3.29
N THR A 341 2.59 -16.00 -4.00
CA THR A 341 1.52 -16.94 -3.65
C THR A 341 1.53 -17.34 -2.17
N TRP A 342 2.72 -17.68 -1.68
CA TRP A 342 2.95 -18.18 -0.32
C TRP A 342 2.61 -17.19 0.79
N ARG A 343 2.57 -15.88 0.48
CA ARG A 343 2.12 -14.84 1.42
C ARG A 343 0.62 -14.91 1.71
N TYR A 344 -0.15 -15.38 0.73
CA TYR A 344 -1.61 -15.29 0.70
C TYR A 344 -2.30 -16.60 1.06
N THR A 345 -1.55 -17.61 1.49
CA THR A 345 -2.07 -18.90 1.95
C THR A 345 -1.40 -19.35 3.24
N SER A 346 -2.13 -20.09 4.06
CA SER A 346 -1.64 -20.82 5.23
C SER A 346 -1.42 -22.31 4.97
N ASP A 347 -1.73 -22.79 3.76
CA ASP A 347 -1.54 -24.17 3.32
C ASP A 347 -0.84 -24.17 1.96
N HIS A 348 0.48 -24.29 1.97
CA HIS A 348 1.29 -24.25 0.75
C HIS A 348 1.13 -25.52 -0.07
N LYS A 349 0.91 -26.67 0.59
CA LYS A 349 0.78 -27.97 -0.08
C LYS A 349 -0.52 -28.08 -0.87
N GLU A 350 -1.62 -27.60 -0.31
CA GLU A 350 -2.91 -27.57 -1.00
C GLU A 350 -2.91 -26.53 -2.12
N VAL A 351 -2.15 -25.44 -1.99
CA VAL A 351 -1.92 -24.53 -3.12
C VAL A 351 -1.13 -25.19 -4.24
N LEU A 352 -0.04 -25.87 -3.90
CA LEU A 352 0.81 -26.56 -4.87
C LEU A 352 0.04 -27.60 -5.70
N SER A 353 -0.91 -28.33 -5.11
CA SER A 353 -1.70 -29.33 -5.84
C SER A 353 -2.59 -28.74 -6.94
N ARG A 354 -2.93 -27.45 -6.87
CA ARG A 354 -3.74 -26.75 -7.89
C ARG A 354 -2.89 -25.95 -8.89
N ARG A 355 -1.56 -25.95 -8.77
CA ARG A 355 -0.65 -25.24 -9.67
C ARG A 355 -0.29 -26.12 -10.87
N THR A 356 -1.23 -26.21 -11.81
CA THR A 356 -1.14 -27.09 -12.98
C THR A 356 -1.00 -26.37 -14.32
N GLU A 357 -1.07 -25.04 -14.35
CA GLU A 357 -1.01 -24.25 -15.60
C GLU A 357 0.40 -24.16 -16.19
N VAL A 358 1.44 -24.26 -15.36
CA VAL A 358 2.85 -24.21 -15.75
C VAL A 358 3.68 -24.97 -14.72
N SER A 359 4.78 -25.60 -15.13
CA SER A 359 5.69 -26.23 -14.16
C SER A 359 6.40 -25.17 -13.30
N GLU A 360 6.71 -25.52 -12.05
CA GLU A 360 7.41 -24.59 -11.14
C GLU A 360 8.79 -24.18 -11.70
N ALA A 361 9.48 -25.10 -12.38
CA ALA A 361 10.76 -24.83 -13.01
C ALA A 361 10.65 -23.79 -14.15
N GLU A 362 9.64 -23.94 -15.02
CA GLU A 362 9.39 -22.97 -16.09
C GLU A 362 8.97 -21.61 -15.55
N LEU A 363 8.13 -21.57 -14.50
CA LEU A 363 7.72 -20.31 -13.87
C LEU A 363 8.91 -19.58 -13.26
N VAL A 364 9.77 -20.29 -12.52
CA VAL A 364 10.99 -19.71 -11.94
C VAL A 364 11.92 -19.20 -13.04
N SER A 365 12.15 -20.00 -14.08
CA SER A 365 12.97 -19.60 -15.24
C SER A 365 12.44 -18.33 -15.92
N ALA A 366 11.13 -18.24 -16.12
CA ALA A 366 10.50 -17.06 -16.70
C ALA A 366 10.65 -15.82 -15.82
N VAL A 367 10.43 -15.95 -14.51
CA VAL A 367 10.62 -14.85 -13.55
C VAL A 367 12.06 -14.36 -13.54
N LEU A 368 13.03 -15.29 -13.50
CA LEU A 368 14.46 -14.95 -13.52
C LEU A 368 14.87 -14.25 -14.83
N SER A 369 14.37 -14.73 -15.98
CA SER A 369 14.68 -14.14 -17.29
C SER A 369 14.14 -12.70 -17.41
N LEU A 370 12.89 -12.48 -16.98
CA LEU A 370 12.29 -11.14 -16.96
C LEU A 370 13.02 -10.20 -15.99
N ARG A 371 13.37 -10.70 -14.81
CA ARG A 371 14.13 -9.97 -13.79
C ARG A 371 15.51 -9.57 -14.30
N GLU A 372 16.26 -10.50 -14.88
CA GLU A 372 17.59 -10.25 -15.41
C GLU A 372 17.57 -9.14 -16.46
N HIS A 373 16.64 -9.22 -17.42
CA HIS A 373 16.48 -8.20 -18.44
C HIS A 373 16.15 -6.83 -17.86
N ARG A 374 15.27 -6.76 -16.85
CA ARG A 374 14.94 -5.49 -16.16
C ARG A 374 16.13 -4.95 -15.37
N HIS A 375 16.80 -5.82 -14.61
CA HIS A 375 17.93 -5.45 -13.77
C HIS A 375 19.14 -5.00 -14.57
N ALA A 376 19.34 -5.49 -15.81
CA ALA A 376 20.40 -5.01 -16.71
C ALA A 376 20.31 -3.50 -16.99
N GLN A 377 19.12 -2.90 -16.85
CA GLN A 377 18.87 -1.47 -17.04
C GLN A 377 19.04 -0.65 -15.75
N LEU A 378 19.35 -1.31 -14.62
CA LEU A 378 19.46 -0.67 -13.31
C LEU A 378 20.92 -0.52 -12.89
N SER A 379 21.18 0.50 -12.06
CA SER A 379 22.50 0.71 -11.49
C SER A 379 22.95 -0.49 -10.63
N PRO A 380 24.26 -0.77 -10.53
CA PRO A 380 24.77 -1.84 -9.67
C PRO A 380 24.30 -1.74 -8.21
N ALA A 381 24.21 -0.52 -7.68
CA ALA A 381 23.72 -0.26 -6.33
C ALA A 381 22.24 -0.65 -6.16
N ARG A 382 21.38 -0.30 -7.13
CA ARG A 382 19.96 -0.67 -7.10
C ARG A 382 19.79 -2.19 -7.22
N ARG A 383 20.55 -2.84 -8.11
CA ARG A 383 20.54 -4.31 -8.23
C ARG A 383 20.91 -5.01 -6.91
N LYS A 384 21.97 -4.56 -6.25
CA LYS A 384 22.39 -5.11 -4.94
C LYS A 384 21.31 -4.93 -3.87
N TYR A 385 20.68 -3.76 -3.81
CA TYR A 385 19.57 -3.49 -2.90
C TYR A 385 18.37 -4.43 -3.17
N LEU A 386 17.96 -4.58 -4.43
CA LEU A 386 16.84 -5.43 -4.81
C LEU A 386 17.10 -6.91 -4.51
N ALA A 387 18.33 -7.39 -4.76
CA ALA A 387 18.72 -8.76 -4.43
C ALA A 387 18.65 -9.05 -2.92
N ALA A 388 19.16 -8.15 -2.09
CA ALA A 388 19.08 -8.30 -0.63
C ALA A 388 17.63 -8.29 -0.12
N ARG A 389 16.79 -7.40 -0.69
CA ARG A 389 15.36 -7.35 -0.38
C ARG A 389 14.63 -8.63 -0.80
N ASN A 390 14.90 -9.14 -2.00
CA ASN A 390 14.28 -10.36 -2.50
C ASN A 390 14.67 -11.58 -1.66
N LEU A 391 15.94 -11.72 -1.27
CA LEU A 391 16.38 -12.81 -0.40
C LEU A 391 15.62 -12.81 0.94
N ARG A 392 15.41 -11.63 1.52
CA ARG A 392 14.61 -11.49 2.74
C ARG A 392 13.15 -11.91 2.51
N GLU A 393 12.55 -11.45 1.43
CA GLU A 393 11.18 -11.80 1.06
C GLU A 393 11.01 -13.31 0.87
N LEU A 394 11.97 -13.98 0.20
CA LEU A 394 11.94 -15.43 0.03
C LEU A 394 11.95 -16.17 1.38
N ALA A 395 12.76 -15.73 2.33
CA ALA A 395 12.75 -16.31 3.68
C ALA A 395 11.41 -16.11 4.38
N ASP A 396 10.78 -14.94 4.26
CA ASP A 396 9.46 -14.69 4.84
C ASP A 396 8.36 -15.52 4.15
N LEU A 397 8.48 -15.79 2.84
CA LEU A 397 7.54 -16.59 2.06
C LEU A 397 7.60 -18.09 2.39
N MET A 398 8.66 -18.57 3.04
CA MET A 398 8.76 -19.97 3.48
C MET A 398 7.92 -20.27 4.74
N VAL A 399 7.36 -19.24 5.39
CA VAL A 399 6.63 -19.37 6.65
C VAL A 399 5.12 -19.32 6.40
N GLU A 400 4.42 -20.40 6.74
CA GLU A 400 2.96 -20.44 6.78
C GLU A 400 2.44 -19.61 7.97
N ARG A 401 1.77 -18.50 7.66
CA ARG A 401 1.19 -17.63 8.67
C ARG A 401 -0.17 -18.16 9.12
N GLN A 402 -0.50 -17.91 10.38
CA GLN A 402 -1.85 -18.13 10.89
C GLN A 402 -2.72 -16.88 10.67
N PRO A 403 -4.00 -17.06 10.28
CA PRO A 403 -4.93 -15.96 10.08
C PRO A 403 -5.26 -15.26 11.39
N THR A 404 -5.53 -13.96 11.27
CA THR A 404 -6.03 -13.14 12.39
C THR A 404 -7.52 -12.84 12.23
N ASP A 405 -8.19 -12.42 13.31
CA ASP A 405 -9.59 -11.97 13.24
C ASP A 405 -9.80 -10.88 12.18
N TYR A 406 -8.80 -10.01 12.00
CA TYR A 406 -8.83 -8.93 11.00
C TYR A 406 -8.90 -9.45 9.54
N GLU A 407 -8.45 -10.69 9.31
CA GLU A 407 -8.45 -11.41 8.04
C GLU A 407 -9.63 -12.39 7.90
N SER A 408 -10.47 -12.52 8.92
CA SER A 408 -11.57 -13.49 8.94
C SER A 408 -12.87 -12.99 8.30
N HIS A 409 -12.82 -11.84 7.64
CA HIS A 409 -14.01 -11.20 7.06
C HIS A 409 -14.20 -11.65 5.63
N GLY A 410 -15.45 -11.94 5.25
CA GLY A 410 -15.84 -12.14 3.87
C GLY A 410 -15.71 -10.89 3.01
N ARG A 411 -15.92 -11.09 1.71
CA ARG A 411 -15.81 -10.05 0.70
C ARG A 411 -16.90 -8.99 0.86
N ILE A 412 -16.50 -7.73 0.84
CA ILE A 412 -17.44 -6.61 0.88
C ILE A 412 -17.71 -6.01 -0.51
N SER A 413 -16.81 -6.19 -1.48
CA SER A 413 -16.99 -5.69 -2.85
C SER A 413 -17.82 -6.64 -3.74
N GLY A 414 -18.62 -6.05 -4.65
CA GLY A 414 -19.51 -6.80 -5.55
C GLY A 414 -20.95 -6.91 -5.04
N SER A 415 -21.86 -7.41 -5.88
CA SER A 415 -23.25 -7.62 -5.46
C SER A 415 -23.35 -8.75 -4.43
N LYS A 416 -24.45 -8.84 -3.69
CA LYS A 416 -24.63 -9.94 -2.71
C LYS A 416 -24.69 -11.28 -3.42
N GLU A 417 -25.44 -11.34 -4.52
CA GLU A 417 -25.65 -12.54 -5.35
C GLU A 417 -24.31 -13.07 -5.88
N TRP A 418 -23.49 -12.20 -6.45
CA TRP A 418 -22.16 -12.55 -6.97
C TRP A 418 -21.22 -13.12 -5.89
N ARG A 419 -21.28 -12.56 -4.67
CA ARG A 419 -20.49 -13.06 -3.55
C ARG A 419 -21.00 -14.40 -3.04
N THR A 420 -22.33 -14.58 -2.96
CA THR A 420 -22.95 -15.86 -2.58
C THR A 420 -22.57 -16.97 -3.54
N GLU A 421 -22.71 -16.74 -4.85
CA GLU A 421 -22.40 -17.71 -5.90
C GLU A 421 -20.95 -18.22 -5.83
N ARG A 422 -20.04 -17.36 -5.38
CA ARG A 422 -18.61 -17.68 -5.24
C ARG A 422 -18.22 -18.21 -3.86
N GLY A 423 -19.16 -18.26 -2.91
CA GLY A 423 -18.87 -18.61 -1.52
C GLY A 423 -18.00 -17.59 -0.77
N GLU A 424 -17.88 -16.37 -1.29
CA GLU A 424 -16.96 -15.34 -0.78
C GLU A 424 -17.58 -14.45 0.30
N ILE A 425 -18.80 -14.74 0.78
CA ILE A 425 -19.45 -14.01 1.89
C ILE A 425 -18.72 -14.23 3.22
N GLY A 426 -17.78 -15.18 3.24
CA GLY A 426 -17.09 -15.62 4.44
C GLY A 426 -17.92 -16.65 5.18
N ASN A 427 -17.47 -17.01 6.39
CA ASN A 427 -18.09 -18.06 7.18
C ASN A 427 -19.40 -17.59 7.86
N ASP A 428 -20.23 -16.84 7.13
CA ASP A 428 -21.64 -16.60 7.46
C ASP A 428 -22.41 -17.90 7.16
N LYS A 429 -22.08 -18.97 7.89
CA LYS A 429 -22.99 -20.11 7.99
C LYS A 429 -24.16 -19.61 8.81
N SER A 430 -25.26 -19.27 8.14
CA SER A 430 -26.55 -19.04 8.78
C SER A 430 -26.86 -20.25 9.65
N HIS A 431 -26.81 -20.06 10.96
CA HIS A 431 -27.13 -21.12 11.91
C HIS A 431 -28.58 -21.00 12.36
N THR A 432 -29.34 -22.09 12.19
CA THR A 432 -30.69 -22.22 12.71
C THR A 432 -30.66 -23.23 13.84
N PHE A 433 -31.09 -22.82 15.04
CA PHE A 433 -31.29 -23.76 16.14
C PHE A 433 -32.57 -24.54 15.89
N GLU A 434 -32.46 -25.87 15.72
CA GLU A 434 -33.60 -26.77 15.52
C GLU A 434 -33.98 -27.45 16.83
N PHE A 435 -35.26 -27.38 17.22
CA PHE A 435 -35.77 -28.02 18.42
C PHE A 435 -36.78 -29.09 18.05
N THR A 436 -36.50 -30.34 18.42
CA THR A 436 -37.23 -31.54 17.96
C THR A 436 -38.42 -31.93 18.85
N GLY A 437 -38.69 -31.20 19.94
CA GLY A 437 -39.80 -31.49 20.85
C GLY A 437 -40.31 -30.26 21.61
N PRO A 438 -41.52 -30.35 22.21
CA PRO A 438 -42.07 -29.29 23.06
C PRO A 438 -41.36 -29.25 24.42
N GLY A 439 -41.05 -28.04 24.90
CA GLY A 439 -40.37 -27.82 26.19
C GLY A 439 -39.87 -26.36 26.32
N ASP A 440 -39.37 -26.00 27.50
CA ASP A 440 -38.78 -24.69 27.73
C ASP A 440 -37.34 -24.68 27.24
N VAL A 441 -37.06 -23.88 26.21
CA VAL A 441 -35.73 -23.79 25.59
C VAL A 441 -35.11 -22.43 25.85
N SER A 442 -33.87 -22.42 26.33
CA SER A 442 -33.07 -21.21 26.50
C SER A 442 -31.73 -21.33 25.78
N ILE A 443 -31.48 -20.42 24.85
CA ILE A 443 -30.20 -20.22 24.17
C ILE A 443 -29.51 -19.01 24.80
N ARG A 444 -28.28 -19.17 25.30
CA ARG A 444 -27.51 -18.06 25.87
C ARG A 444 -26.10 -18.01 25.30
N TYR A 445 -25.74 -16.86 24.74
CA TYR A 445 -24.37 -16.58 24.30
C TYR A 445 -23.54 -16.00 25.44
N TYR A 446 -22.35 -16.56 25.66
CA TYR A 446 -21.36 -16.10 26.63
C TYR A 446 -20.18 -15.48 25.91
N THR A 447 -20.06 -14.14 26.00
CA THR A 447 -19.02 -13.37 25.30
C THR A 447 -17.60 -13.73 25.71
N GLY A 448 -17.39 -14.04 27.00
CA GLY A 448 -16.09 -14.42 27.57
C GLY A 448 -15.49 -15.67 26.89
N PRO A 449 -16.07 -16.86 27.10
CA PRO A 449 -15.61 -18.11 26.47
C PRO A 449 -15.86 -18.14 24.95
N ASP A 450 -16.70 -17.25 24.43
CA ASP A 450 -17.11 -17.22 23.03
C ASP A 450 -17.89 -18.47 22.61
N GLU A 451 -18.98 -18.77 23.31
CA GLU A 451 -19.82 -19.95 23.03
C GLU A 451 -21.30 -19.70 23.33
N TYR A 452 -22.19 -20.40 22.65
CA TYR A 452 -23.60 -20.52 23.00
C TYR A 452 -23.82 -21.76 23.84
N ARG A 453 -24.60 -21.66 24.91
CA ARG A 453 -25.12 -22.81 25.67
C ARG A 453 -26.62 -22.89 25.49
N ILE A 454 -27.09 -24.08 25.11
CA ILE A 454 -28.49 -24.38 24.88
C ILE A 454 -28.96 -25.25 26.03
N SER A 455 -30.10 -24.89 26.60
CA SER A 455 -30.74 -25.65 27.68
C SER A 455 -32.19 -25.96 27.32
N CYS A 456 -32.61 -27.18 27.58
CA CYS A 456 -33.98 -27.65 27.45
C CYS A 456 -34.46 -28.13 28.82
N ASP A 457 -35.59 -27.61 29.29
CA ASP A 457 -36.20 -27.94 30.59
C ASP A 457 -35.22 -27.84 31.79
N GLY A 458 -34.32 -26.84 31.72
CA GLY A 458 -33.34 -26.54 32.76
C GLY A 458 -32.03 -27.34 32.71
N ALA A 459 -31.89 -28.30 31.79
CA ALA A 459 -30.65 -29.05 31.56
C ALA A 459 -29.91 -28.51 30.33
N GLU A 460 -28.59 -28.30 30.44
CA GLU A 460 -27.74 -27.92 29.31
C GLU A 460 -27.57 -29.13 28.37
N THR A 461 -27.95 -28.97 27.10
CA THR A 461 -28.03 -30.05 26.12
C THR A 461 -26.96 -29.93 25.04
N GLU A 462 -26.58 -28.70 24.67
CA GLU A 462 -25.68 -28.45 23.54
C GLU A 462 -24.87 -27.17 23.74
N THR A 463 -23.66 -27.16 23.17
CA THR A 463 -22.77 -25.99 23.10
C THR A 463 -22.34 -25.73 21.66
N VAL A 464 -22.44 -24.48 21.22
CA VAL A 464 -21.93 -24.02 19.92
C VAL A 464 -20.77 -23.06 20.14
N GLU A 465 -19.57 -23.47 19.72
CA GLU A 465 -18.37 -22.63 19.83
C GLU A 465 -18.40 -21.46 18.84
N LYS A 466 -17.89 -20.31 19.26
CA LYS A 466 -17.79 -19.02 18.55
C LYS A 466 -19.14 -18.35 18.28
N TRP A 467 -19.19 -17.04 18.56
CA TRP A 467 -20.33 -16.19 18.23
C TRP A 467 -20.81 -16.35 16.79
N ALA A 468 -19.87 -16.30 15.82
CA ALA A 468 -20.22 -16.33 14.40
C ALA A 468 -20.94 -17.62 13.99
N ASN A 469 -20.76 -18.73 14.73
CA ASN A 469 -21.33 -20.02 14.38
C ASN A 469 -22.79 -20.20 14.86
N GLY A 470 -23.30 -19.34 15.74
CA GLY A 470 -24.69 -19.37 16.21
C GLY A 470 -25.55 -18.24 15.64
N VAL A 471 -25.05 -17.51 14.64
CA VAL A 471 -25.73 -16.36 14.04
C VAL A 471 -26.48 -16.81 12.77
N PHE A 472 -27.78 -16.54 12.72
CA PHE A 472 -28.59 -16.72 11.52
C PHE A 472 -28.32 -15.62 10.49
N GLU A 473 -28.44 -14.36 10.91
CA GLU A 473 -28.11 -13.17 10.11
C GLU A 473 -27.52 -12.10 11.02
N MET A 474 -26.50 -11.38 10.53
CA MET A 474 -25.96 -10.20 11.21
C MET A 474 -25.70 -9.06 10.23
N LYS A 475 -25.76 -7.83 10.74
CA LYS A 475 -25.38 -6.63 9.99
C LYS A 475 -24.53 -5.72 10.84
N ASN A 476 -23.27 -5.54 10.45
CA ASN A 476 -22.31 -4.68 11.12
C ASN A 476 -22.15 -4.98 12.61
N VAL A 477 -22.25 -6.25 13.05
CA VAL A 477 -21.98 -6.66 14.43
C VAL A 477 -20.69 -7.48 14.43
N PHE A 478 -19.85 -7.33 15.45
CA PHE A 478 -18.65 -8.14 15.63
C PHE A 478 -18.33 -8.33 17.11
N ARG A 479 -17.65 -9.43 17.45
CA ARG A 479 -17.11 -9.64 18.80
C ARG A 479 -15.86 -8.79 19.00
N LYS A 480 -15.84 -8.00 20.06
CA LYS A 480 -14.73 -7.15 20.47
C LYS A 480 -14.13 -7.70 21.75
N VAL A 481 -12.83 -7.98 21.71
CA VAL A 481 -12.03 -8.36 22.89
C VAL A 481 -11.15 -7.17 23.26
N GLU A 482 -11.35 -6.63 24.46
CA GLU A 482 -10.56 -5.55 25.05
C GLU A 482 -9.76 -6.10 26.23
N LEU A 483 -8.56 -6.62 25.91
CA LEU A 483 -7.67 -7.24 26.90
C LEU A 483 -7.21 -6.26 27.98
N ASP A 484 -7.13 -4.97 27.66
CA ASP A 484 -6.75 -3.90 28.58
C ASP A 484 -7.82 -3.63 29.63
N TRP A 485 -9.10 -3.85 29.32
CA TRP A 485 -10.22 -3.64 30.26
C TRP A 485 -10.80 -4.96 30.77
N GLN A 486 -10.20 -6.09 30.39
CA GLN A 486 -10.72 -7.45 30.63
C GLN A 486 -12.19 -7.58 30.22
N GLN A 487 -12.58 -6.92 29.14
CA GLN A 487 -13.95 -6.94 28.64
C GLN A 487 -14.05 -7.64 27.30
N VAL A 488 -15.16 -8.37 27.15
CA VAL A 488 -15.55 -8.96 25.88
C VAL A 488 -17.02 -8.72 25.64
N TYR A 489 -17.35 -8.14 24.49
CA TYR A 489 -18.70 -7.76 24.14
C TYR A 489 -18.93 -7.80 22.63
N LEU A 490 -20.21 -7.79 22.22
CA LEU A 490 -20.59 -7.59 20.84
C LEU A 490 -20.74 -6.09 20.56
N ALA A 491 -20.10 -5.61 19.50
CA ALA A 491 -20.11 -4.21 19.10
C ALA A 491 -20.73 -4.05 17.72
N ARG A 492 -21.32 -2.88 17.43
CA ARG A 492 -21.77 -2.51 16.09
C ARG A 492 -20.78 -1.57 15.42
N GLU A 493 -20.47 -1.78 14.14
CA GLU A 493 -19.82 -0.78 13.29
C GLU A 493 -20.82 0.35 12.99
N GLY A 494 -20.73 1.44 13.74
CA GLY A 494 -21.56 2.62 13.55
C GLY A 494 -21.11 3.45 12.34
N LYS A 495 -22.07 3.85 11.50
CA LYS A 495 -21.97 5.16 10.86
C LYS A 495 -22.17 6.20 11.97
N ILE A 496 -21.12 6.93 12.31
CA ILE A 496 -21.24 8.28 12.87
C ILE A 496 -21.00 9.24 11.71
#